data_AF-A0A2E6WQ42-F1
#
_entry.id   AF-A0A2E6WQ42-F1
#
_cell.length_a   1.000
_cell.length_b   1.000
_cell.length_c   1.000
_cell.angle_alpha   90.00
_cell.angle_beta   90.00
_cell.angle_gamma   90.00
#
_symmetry.space_group_name_H-M   'P 1'
#
loop_
_entity.id
_entity.type
_entity.pdbx_description
1 polymer ?
#
loop_
_entity_poly.entity_id
_entity_poly.type
_entity_poly.pdbx_seq_one_letter_code
_entity_poly.pdbx_strand_id
1 'polypeptide(L)'
;KIRKIRLELVNILDQLDLDKQNQGNCINALEKLDKIEGELLPSWKNQGLGQMGEPLSRLVDALFNLDSTVSSAEGRPTAQSYNVLEHLKLKIDSEISRFESLIIDEIDPLKERISN
;
A
#
# COMPACT_ATOMS: atom_id res chain seq x y z
N LYS A 1 9.23 -0.84 -4.43
CA LYS A 1 8.69 0.08 -5.48
C LYS A 1 7.91 1.23 -4.86
N ILE A 2 6.82 0.96 -4.12
CA ILE A 2 5.98 1.96 -3.43
C ILE A 2 6.80 3.00 -2.61
N ARG A 3 7.64 2.57 -1.66
CA ARG A 3 8.48 3.48 -0.85
C ARG A 3 9.43 4.37 -1.68
N LYS A 4 9.90 3.89 -2.84
CA LYS A 4 10.77 4.68 -3.73
C LYS A 4 9.98 5.82 -4.38
N ILE A 5 8.78 5.52 -4.88
CA ILE A 5 7.86 6.52 -5.45
C ILE A 5 7.47 7.58 -4.40
N ARG A 6 7.25 7.17 -3.15
CA ARG A 6 7.01 8.12 -2.06
C ARG A 6 8.16 9.10 -1.89
N LEU A 7 9.39 8.59 -1.79
CA LEU A 7 10.58 9.44 -1.62
C LEU A 7 10.75 10.39 -2.80
N GLU A 8 10.48 9.94 -4.02
CA GLU A 8 10.50 10.81 -5.20
C GLU A 8 9.47 11.95 -5.08
N LEU A 9 8.23 11.66 -4.68
CA LEU A 9 7.20 12.69 -4.49
C LEU A 9 7.53 13.67 -3.36
N VAL A 10 8.08 13.20 -2.25
CA VAL A 10 8.54 14.05 -1.15
C VAL A 10 9.68 14.95 -1.60
N ASN A 11 10.67 14.41 -2.31
CA ASN A 11 11.77 15.21 -2.86
C ASN A 11 11.25 16.28 -3.83
N ILE A 12 10.27 15.95 -4.67
CA ILE A 12 9.63 16.92 -5.57
C ILE A 12 8.96 18.04 -4.78
N LEU A 13 8.27 17.71 -3.70
CA LEU A 13 7.59 18.69 -2.83
C LEU A 13 8.58 19.59 -2.08
N ASP A 14 9.72 19.04 -1.64
CA ASP A 14 10.71 19.74 -0.82
C ASP A 14 11.71 20.57 -1.65
N GLN A 15 12.00 20.18 -2.90
CA GLN A 15 13.08 20.76 -3.69
C GLN A 15 12.62 21.77 -4.75
N LEU A 16 11.33 21.81 -5.08
CA LEU A 16 10.83 22.62 -6.19
C LEU A 16 9.87 23.70 -5.68
N ASP A 17 10.03 24.92 -6.20
CA ASP A 17 9.07 26.02 -6.02
C ASP A 17 7.87 25.75 -6.94
N LEU A 18 7.11 24.70 -6.60
CA LEU A 18 5.95 24.24 -7.35
C LEU A 18 4.86 25.29 -7.29
N ASP A 19 4.17 25.51 -8.41
CA ASP A 19 2.91 26.23 -8.35
C ASP A 19 1.89 25.49 -7.47
N LYS A 20 0.90 26.23 -6.96
CA LYS A 20 -0.11 25.70 -6.04
C LYS A 20 -0.86 24.49 -6.59
N GLN A 21 -1.04 24.40 -7.91
CA GLN A 21 -1.75 23.29 -8.53
C GLN A 21 -0.88 22.02 -8.51
N ASN A 22 0.39 22.12 -8.89
CA ASN A 22 1.32 20.99 -8.85
C ASN A 22 1.64 20.54 -7.42
N GLN A 23 1.75 21.47 -6.47
CA GLN A 23 1.87 21.15 -5.04
C GLN A 23 0.65 20.38 -4.53
N GLY A 24 -0.57 20.83 -4.86
CA GLY A 24 -1.81 20.14 -4.51
C GLY A 24 -1.89 18.73 -5.09
N ASN A 25 -1.43 18.54 -6.34
CA ASN A 25 -1.38 17.23 -6.98
C ASN A 25 -0.38 16.28 -6.28
N CYS A 26 0.81 16.78 -5.90
CA CYS A 26 1.79 16.01 -5.13
C CYS A 26 1.22 15.54 -3.79
N ILE A 27 0.57 16.45 -3.05
CA ILE A 27 -0.03 16.14 -1.75
C ILE A 27 -1.14 15.08 -1.91
N ASN A 28 -2.03 15.24 -2.89
CA ASN A 28 -3.09 14.28 -3.16
C ASN A 28 -2.53 12.89 -3.55
N ALA A 29 -1.48 12.84 -4.37
CA ALA A 29 -0.81 11.60 -4.73
C ALA A 29 -0.18 10.92 -3.49
N LEU A 30 0.44 11.70 -2.59
CA LEU A 30 0.97 11.19 -1.32
C LEU A 30 -0.12 10.65 -0.39
N GLU A 31 -1.28 11.32 -0.29
CA GLU A 31 -2.42 10.83 0.49
C GLU A 31 -3.01 9.53 -0.06
N LYS A 32 -3.09 9.38 -1.38
CA LYS A 32 -3.51 8.12 -2.02
C LYS A 32 -2.49 7.02 -1.76
N LEU A 33 -1.21 7.35 -1.82
CA LEU A 33 -0.12 6.43 -1.51
C LEU A 33 -0.14 5.99 -0.04
N ASP A 34 -0.48 6.89 0.90
CA ASP A 34 -0.65 6.57 2.33
C ASP A 34 -1.70 5.48 2.55
N LYS A 35 -2.83 5.56 1.83
CA LYS A 35 -3.91 4.57 1.94
C LYS A 35 -3.47 3.21 1.42
N ILE A 36 -2.85 3.17 0.24
CA ILE A 36 -2.33 1.95 -0.37
C ILE A 36 -1.26 1.32 0.53
N GLU A 37 -0.33 2.13 1.04
CA GLU A 37 0.70 1.67 1.95
C GLU A 37 0.14 1.15 3.27
N GLY A 38 -0.87 1.78 3.84
CA GLY A 38 -1.49 1.32 5.08
C GLY A 38 -2.12 -0.07 4.97
N GLU A 39 -2.59 -0.44 3.78
CA GLU A 39 -3.20 -1.74 3.51
C GLU A 39 -2.16 -2.79 3.09
N LEU A 40 -1.19 -2.43 2.25
CA LEU A 40 -0.21 -3.36 1.67
C LEU A 40 1.10 -3.46 2.42
N LEU A 41 1.58 -2.37 3.01
CA LEU A 41 2.87 -2.29 3.68
C LEU A 41 2.71 -2.20 5.19
N PRO A 42 3.68 -2.73 5.93
CA PRO A 42 3.71 -2.48 7.35
C PRO A 42 4.01 -1.00 7.58
N SER A 43 3.02 -0.31 8.17
CA SER A 43 3.17 1.09 8.52
C SER A 43 4.00 1.23 9.78
N TRP A 44 4.94 2.18 9.81
CA TRP A 44 5.63 2.58 11.04
C TRP A 44 4.68 3.13 12.12
N LYS A 45 3.43 3.48 11.75
CA LYS A 45 2.35 3.86 12.69
C LYS A 45 1.79 2.66 13.48
N ASN A 46 2.03 1.42 13.05
CA ASN A 46 1.56 0.20 13.73
C ASN A 46 2.61 -0.41 14.66
N GLN A 47 3.54 0.39 15.21
CA GLN A 47 4.59 -0.05 16.15
C GLN A 47 4.08 -0.57 17.52
N GLY A 48 2.76 -0.69 17.73
CA GLY A 48 2.19 -1.00 19.03
C GLY A 48 1.75 -2.46 19.27
N LEU A 49 1.70 -3.32 18.26
CA LEU A 49 1.06 -4.65 18.40
C LEU A 49 1.89 -5.79 17.81
N GLY A 50 3.16 -5.86 18.19
CA GLY A 50 3.99 -7.03 17.93
C GLY A 50 4.77 -7.41 19.18
N GLN A 51 4.30 -8.41 19.93
CA GLN A 51 5.21 -9.16 20.83
C GLN A 51 6.30 -9.93 20.05
N MET A 52 6.34 -9.80 18.72
CA MET A 52 7.46 -10.23 17.86
C MET A 52 7.74 -9.21 16.75
N GLY A 53 8.40 -8.11 17.11
CA GLY A 53 9.54 -7.56 16.34
C GLY A 53 9.32 -6.78 15.05
N GLU A 54 8.31 -7.03 14.21
CA GLU A 54 8.13 -6.27 12.96
C GLU A 54 6.66 -5.95 12.70
N PRO A 55 6.32 -4.69 12.35
CA PRO A 55 5.00 -4.42 11.85
C PRO A 55 4.80 -5.25 10.58
N LEU A 56 3.64 -5.88 10.46
CA LEU A 56 3.13 -6.48 9.24
C LEU A 56 1.95 -5.61 8.75
N SER A 57 1.58 -5.73 7.48
CA SER A 57 0.50 -4.91 6.90
C SER A 57 -0.86 -5.55 7.12
N ARG A 58 -1.94 -4.77 7.19
CA ARG A 58 -3.27 -5.28 7.57
C ARG A 58 -3.75 -6.43 6.69
N LEU A 59 -3.55 -6.34 5.37
CA LEU A 59 -3.98 -7.38 4.44
C LEU A 59 -3.00 -8.55 4.39
N VAL A 60 -1.69 -8.31 4.52
CA VAL A 60 -0.69 -9.39 4.51
C VAL A 60 -0.74 -10.17 5.82
N ASP A 61 -1.00 -9.53 6.96
CA ASP A 61 -1.27 -10.16 8.25
C ASP A 61 -2.49 -11.06 8.20
N ALA A 62 -3.60 -10.53 7.67
CA ALA A 62 -4.82 -11.30 7.54
C ALA A 62 -4.60 -12.53 6.65
N LEU A 63 -3.83 -12.38 5.56
CA LEU A 63 -3.50 -13.48 4.66
C LEU A 63 -2.60 -14.52 5.34
N PHE A 64 -1.52 -14.07 6.00
CA PHE A 64 -0.55 -14.96 6.66
C PHE A 64 -1.18 -15.74 7.82
N ASN A 65 -1.97 -15.08 8.67
CA ASN A 65 -2.66 -15.74 9.78
C ASN A 65 -3.69 -16.76 9.27
N LEU A 66 -4.39 -16.46 8.18
CA LEU A 66 -5.36 -17.37 7.59
C LEU A 66 -4.67 -18.55 6.89
N ASP A 67 -3.56 -18.31 6.18
CA ASP A 67 -2.76 -19.36 5.55
C ASP A 67 -2.16 -20.31 6.58
N SER A 68 -1.66 -19.77 7.70
CA SER A 68 -1.22 -20.57 8.86
C SER A 68 -2.36 -21.36 9.50
N THR A 69 -3.57 -20.84 9.52
CA THR A 69 -4.77 -21.53 10.06
C THR A 69 -5.27 -22.62 9.11
N VAL A 70 -5.17 -22.40 7.79
CA VAL A 70 -5.48 -23.39 6.76
C VAL A 70 -4.40 -24.48 6.72
N SER A 71 -3.15 -24.14 7.04
CA SER A 71 -2.01 -25.07 7.01
C SER A 71 -1.85 -25.87 8.31
N SER A 72 -2.39 -25.41 9.45
CA SER A 72 -2.29 -26.14 10.71
C SER A 72 -3.26 -27.33 10.74
N ALA A 73 -2.70 -28.52 10.96
CA ALA A 73 -3.38 -29.81 10.79
C ALA A 73 -4.50 -30.12 11.79
N GLU A 74 -4.85 -29.21 12.70
CA GLU A 74 -5.85 -29.46 13.76
C GLU A 74 -7.28 -29.08 13.37
N GLY A 75 -7.47 -28.26 12.33
CA GLY A 75 -8.78 -27.95 11.77
C GLY A 75 -8.78 -28.21 10.28
N ARG A 76 -9.65 -29.09 9.78
CA ARG A 76 -9.85 -29.20 8.32
C ARG A 76 -10.26 -27.81 7.80
N PRO A 77 -9.53 -27.22 6.84
CA PRO A 77 -9.90 -25.94 6.26
C PRO A 77 -11.36 -25.97 5.81
N THR A 78 -12.16 -25.04 6.31
CA THR A 78 -13.56 -24.95 5.95
C THR A 78 -13.70 -24.22 4.61
N ALA A 79 -14.80 -24.44 3.88
CA ALA A 79 -15.08 -23.67 2.66
C ALA A 79 -15.06 -22.14 2.94
N GLN A 80 -15.45 -21.74 4.14
CA GLN A 80 -15.40 -20.37 4.63
C GLN A 80 -13.95 -19.85 4.72
N SER A 81 -13.01 -20.67 5.19
CA SER A 81 -11.58 -20.32 5.26
C SER A 81 -11.00 -20.04 3.87
N TYR A 82 -11.36 -20.85 2.87
CA TYR A 82 -10.94 -20.61 1.48
C TYR A 82 -11.58 -19.35 0.88
N ASN A 83 -12.86 -19.10 1.14
CA ASN A 83 -13.54 -17.88 0.67
C ASN A 83 -12.90 -16.61 1.24
N VAL A 84 -12.52 -16.62 2.52
CA VAL A 84 -11.82 -15.48 3.14
C VAL A 84 -10.43 -15.30 2.53
N LEU A 85 -9.72 -16.40 2.23
CA LEU A 85 -8.41 -16.35 1.59
C LEU A 85 -8.48 -15.74 0.20
N GLU A 86 -9.44 -16.19 -0.61
CA GLU A 86 -9.68 -15.64 -1.95
C GLU A 86 -10.06 -14.16 -1.88
N HIS A 87 -10.93 -13.78 -0.93
CA HIS A 87 -11.31 -12.39 -0.73
C HIS A 87 -10.12 -11.49 -0.35
N LEU A 88 -9.21 -11.97 0.49
CA LEU A 88 -8.00 -11.24 0.87
C LEU A 88 -7.03 -11.09 -0.31
N LYS A 89 -6.85 -12.15 -1.12
CA LYS A 89 -6.05 -12.08 -2.36
C LYS A 89 -6.59 -11.03 -3.32
N LEU A 90 -7.90 -11.05 -3.58
CA LEU A 90 -8.56 -10.07 -4.43
C LEU A 90 -8.40 -8.63 -3.92
N LYS A 91 -8.41 -8.42 -2.60
CA LYS A 91 -8.14 -7.10 -2.01
C LYS A 91 -6.70 -6.65 -2.22
N ILE A 92 -5.72 -7.54 -2.03
CA ILE A 92 -4.31 -7.24 -2.29
C ILE A 92 -4.12 -6.88 -3.77
N ASP A 93 -4.67 -7.68 -4.69
CA ASP A 93 -4.59 -7.42 -6.13
C ASP A 93 -5.25 -6.09 -6.52
N SER A 94 -6.37 -5.74 -5.88
CA SER A 94 -7.04 -4.44 -6.05
C SER A 94 -6.16 -3.28 -5.59
N GLU A 95 -5.50 -3.36 -4.43
CA GLU A 95 -4.63 -2.28 -3.95
C GLU A 95 -3.34 -2.16 -4.80
N ILE A 96 -2.82 -3.28 -5.33
CA ILE A 96 -1.72 -3.26 -6.30
C ILE A 96 -2.16 -2.56 -7.59
N SER A 97 -3.34 -2.89 -8.11
CA SER A 97 -3.88 -2.25 -9.31
C SER A 97 -4.09 -0.74 -9.12
N ARG A 98 -4.60 -0.33 -7.96
CA ARG A 98 -4.74 1.09 -7.60
C ARG A 98 -3.39 1.80 -7.54
N PHE A 99 -2.35 1.14 -7.03
CA PHE A 99 -1.01 1.69 -7.04
C PHE A 99 -0.46 1.90 -8.44
N GLU A 100 -0.68 0.94 -9.35
CA GLU A 100 -0.25 1.05 -10.73
C GLU A 100 -0.99 2.17 -11.47
N SER A 101 -2.31 2.27 -11.32
CA SER A 101 -3.09 3.39 -11.87
C SER A 101 -2.65 4.73 -11.30
N LEU A 102 -2.38 4.82 -9.99
CA LEU A 102 -1.89 6.06 -9.38
C LEU A 102 -0.56 6.52 -10.01
N ILE A 103 0.33 5.58 -10.35
CA ILE A 103 1.56 5.92 -11.05
C ILE A 103 1.27 6.48 -12.44
N ILE A 104 0.52 5.72 -13.25
CA ILE A 104 0.30 6.01 -14.67
C ILE A 104 -0.54 7.28 -14.87
N ASP A 105 -1.61 7.42 -14.10
CA ASP A 105 -2.63 8.44 -14.34
C ASP A 105 -2.31 9.77 -13.65
N GLU A 106 -1.51 9.74 -12.58
CA GLU A 106 -1.29 10.93 -11.75
C GLU A 106 0.18 11.28 -11.56
N ILE A 107 1.03 10.33 -11.15
CA ILE A 107 2.42 10.61 -10.76
C ILE A 107 3.32 10.86 -11.97
N ASP A 108 3.27 10.01 -12.98
CA ASP A 108 4.11 10.16 -14.18
C ASP A 108 3.75 11.44 -14.95
N PRO A 109 2.46 11.77 -15.21
CA PRO A 109 2.08 13.05 -15.81
C PRO A 109 2.46 14.27 -14.97
N LEU A 110 2.49 14.15 -13.63
CA LEU A 110 2.96 15.21 -12.75
C LEU A 110 4.46 15.44 -12.91
N LYS A 111 5.26 14.37 -12.95
CA LYS A 111 6.71 14.46 -13.18
C LYS A 111 7.04 15.07 -14.54
N GLU A 112 6.31 14.72 -15.59
CA GLU A 112 6.48 15.32 -16.92
C GLU A 112 6.18 16.81 -16.90
N ARG A 113 5.09 17.25 -16.24
CA ARG A 113 4.74 18.67 -16.12
C ARG A 113 5.78 19.48 -15.35
N ILE A 114 6.41 18.87 -14.36
CA ILE A 114 7.41 19.53 -13.51
C ILE A 114 8.79 19.58 -14.17
N SER A 115 9.10 18.63 -15.05
CA SER A 115 10.40 18.56 -15.74
C SER A 115 10.47 19.44 -17.00
N ASN A 116 9.33 19.98 -17.46
CA ASN A 116 9.22 20.90 -18.60
C ASN A 116 9.09 22.34 -18.14
#